data_AF-A0A7S3HDX1-F1
#
_entry.id   AF-A0A7S3HDX1-F1
#
_cell.length_a   1.000
_cell.length_b   1.000
_cell.length_c   1.000
_cell.angle_alpha   90.00
_cell.angle_beta   90.00
_cell.angle_gamma   90.00
#
_symmetry.space_group_name_H-M   'P 1'
#
loop_
_entity.id
_entity.type
_entity.pdbx_description
1 polymer ?
#
loop_
_entity_poly.entity_id
_entity_poly.type
_entity_poly.pdbx_seq_one_letter_code
_entity_poly.pdbx_strand_id
1 'polypeptide(L)'
;RSSIDEQVLVLGHALCADGDFDDAAEEVQGTVHSILKSFNGVPVRNLRELAAALAGAGRWLRFEFRHGEVIVLDSEAAEKHRRQVMEVHRIQHPMCLRKDDVAA
;
A
#
# COMPACT_ATOMS: atom_id res chain seq x y z
N ARG A 1 15.13 -8.00 -21.80
CA ARG A 1 14.83 -6.57 -22.00
C ARG A 1 14.08 -6.12 -20.76
N SER A 2 14.76 -5.48 -19.82
CA SER A 2 14.08 -4.86 -18.68
C SER A 2 13.23 -3.72 -19.24
N SER A 3 11.91 -3.81 -19.04
CA SER A 3 11.00 -2.71 -19.33
C SER A 3 11.40 -1.57 -18.41
N ILE A 4 11.69 -0.39 -18.97
CA ILE A 4 12.22 0.78 -18.23
C ILE A 4 11.31 1.18 -17.04
N ASP A 5 10.04 0.75 -17.04
CA ASP A 5 9.03 1.03 -16.01
C ASP A 5 8.78 -0.11 -14.99
N GLU A 6 9.58 -1.17 -14.96
CA GLU A 6 9.41 -2.26 -13.98
C GLU A 6 10.07 -1.93 -12.63
N GLN A 7 9.32 -2.05 -11.53
CA GLN A 7 9.78 -1.74 -10.18
C GLN A 7 9.49 -2.90 -9.22
N VAL A 8 10.38 -3.12 -8.25
CA VAL A 8 10.11 -4.02 -7.13
C VAL A 8 9.41 -3.22 -6.04
N LEU A 9 8.13 -3.53 -5.82
CA LEU A 9 7.32 -2.88 -4.79
C LEU A 9 7.46 -3.64 -3.47
N VAL A 10 7.75 -2.93 -2.39
CA VAL A 10 8.02 -3.51 -1.07
C VAL A 10 7.19 -2.78 -0.01
N LEU A 11 6.61 -3.53 0.92
CA LEU A 11 6.02 -2.94 2.13
C LEU A 11 7.16 -2.49 3.05
N GLY A 12 7.51 -1.21 3.04
CA GLY A 12 8.65 -0.69 3.81
C GLY A 12 8.45 -0.69 5.33
N HIS A 13 7.25 -0.33 5.77
CA HIS A 13 6.83 -0.33 7.17
C HIS A 13 5.30 -0.16 7.24
N ALA A 14 4.69 -0.54 8.36
CA ALA A 14 3.31 -0.19 8.70
C ALA A 14 3.33 0.91 9.77
N LEU A 15 2.42 1.88 9.66
CA LEU A 15 2.30 2.99 10.61
C LEU A 15 1.01 2.83 11.42
N CYS A 16 1.12 2.82 12.75
CA CYS A 16 -0.01 2.86 13.66
C CYS A 16 -0.39 4.30 14.01
N ALA A 17 -1.66 4.58 14.22
CA ALA A 17 -2.06 5.76 14.98
C ALA A 17 -2.69 5.25 16.28
N ASP A 18 -2.28 5.80 17.42
CA ASP A 18 -2.79 5.44 18.75
C ASP A 18 -4.32 5.23 18.71
N GLY A 19 -4.79 4.01 19.04
CA GLY A 19 -6.21 3.63 18.99
C GLY A 19 -6.49 2.17 18.62
N ASP A 20 -7.74 1.85 18.27
CA ASP A 20 -8.28 0.49 17.99
C ASP A 20 -7.58 -0.31 16.86
N PHE A 21 -6.53 0.23 16.24
CA PHE A 21 -5.79 -0.35 15.12
C PHE A 21 -4.34 -0.73 15.45
N ASP A 22 -3.90 -0.59 16.71
CA ASP A 22 -2.55 -1.00 17.13
C ASP A 22 -2.31 -2.50 16.89
N ASP A 23 -3.27 -3.36 17.24
CA ASP A 23 -3.17 -4.81 17.05
C ASP A 23 -3.02 -5.18 15.56
N ALA A 24 -3.76 -4.49 14.69
CA ALA A 24 -3.74 -4.77 13.24
C ALA A 24 -2.41 -4.38 12.58
N ALA A 25 -1.76 -3.31 13.05
CA ALA A 25 -0.47 -2.90 12.54
C ALA A 25 0.68 -3.77 13.09
N GLU A 26 0.58 -4.25 14.34
CA GLU A 26 1.48 -5.28 14.88
C GLU A 26 1.36 -6.61 14.10
N GLU A 27 0.15 -7.03 13.72
CA GLU A 27 -0.06 -8.23 12.89
C GLU A 27 0.59 -8.11 11.51
N VAL A 28 0.64 -6.91 10.93
CA VAL A 28 1.28 -6.63 9.64
C VAL A 28 2.81 -6.54 9.76
N GLN A 29 3.37 -6.38 10.97
CA GLN A 29 4.81 -6.22 11.20
C GLN A 29 5.62 -7.40 10.63
N GLY A 30 5.09 -8.62 10.68
CA GLY A 30 5.71 -9.81 10.10
C GLY A 30 5.79 -9.81 8.57
N THR A 31 5.00 -8.98 7.90
CA THR A 31 4.94 -8.85 6.44
C THR A 31 5.81 -7.68 5.93
N VAL A 32 6.38 -6.87 6.81
CA VAL A 32 7.29 -5.77 6.45
C VAL A 32 8.52 -6.30 5.71
N HIS A 33 9.03 -5.51 4.77
CA HIS A 33 10.08 -5.85 3.80
C HIS A 33 9.69 -6.95 2.79
N SER A 34 8.43 -7.36 2.74
CA SER A 34 7.94 -8.30 1.73
C SER A 34 7.63 -7.61 0.40
N ILE A 35 7.89 -8.33 -0.68
CA ILE A 35 7.63 -7.87 -2.05
C ILE A 35 6.14 -8.04 -2.36
N LEU A 36 5.48 -6.95 -2.75
CA LEU A 36 4.10 -6.98 -3.25
C LEU A 36 4.08 -7.60 -4.64
N LYS A 37 3.22 -8.59 -4.83
CA LYS A 37 3.08 -9.34 -6.08
C LYS A 37 1.83 -8.91 -6.85
N SER A 38 0.71 -8.81 -6.15
CA SER A 38 -0.60 -8.51 -6.73
C SER A 38 -1.44 -7.67 -5.79
N PHE A 39 -2.35 -6.90 -6.38
CA PHE A 39 -3.39 -6.15 -5.69
C PHE A 39 -4.76 -6.59 -6.22
N ASN A 40 -5.66 -7.03 -5.33
CA ASN A 40 -6.98 -7.57 -5.68
C ASN A 40 -6.91 -8.67 -6.77
N GLY A 41 -5.91 -9.55 -6.69
CA GLY A 41 -5.67 -10.62 -7.68
C GLY A 41 -5.04 -10.17 -9.00
N VAL A 42 -4.80 -8.87 -9.19
CA VAL A 42 -4.17 -8.31 -10.40
C VAL A 42 -2.67 -8.07 -10.14
N PRO A 43 -1.76 -8.60 -10.97
CA PRO A 43 -0.33 -8.30 -10.84
C PRO A 43 -0.05 -6.79 -10.99
N VAL A 44 0.81 -6.26 -10.12
CA VAL A 44 1.24 -4.84 -10.17
C VAL A 44 2.73 -4.78 -10.46
N ARG A 45 3.14 -3.98 -11.45
CA ARG A 45 4.53 -3.94 -11.93
C ARG A 45 5.30 -2.71 -11.47
N ASN A 46 4.59 -1.67 -11.04
CA ASN A 46 5.18 -0.44 -10.54
C ASN A 46 4.20 0.36 -9.67
N LEU A 47 4.71 1.42 -9.03
CA LEU A 47 3.95 2.19 -8.06
C LEU A 47 2.78 2.95 -8.71
N ARG A 48 2.92 3.36 -9.98
CA ARG A 48 1.85 4.01 -10.75
C ARG A 48 0.67 3.08 -10.96
N GLU A 49 0.90 1.84 -11.39
CA GLU A 49 -0.15 0.84 -11.55
C GLU A 49 -0.86 0.54 -10.24
N LEU A 50 -0.11 0.41 -9.14
CA LEU A 50 -0.70 0.22 -7.82
C LEU A 50 -1.56 1.44 -7.40
N ALA A 51 -1.08 2.66 -7.62
CA ALA A 51 -1.82 3.87 -7.31
C ALA A 51 -3.14 3.97 -8.08
N ALA A 52 -3.12 3.65 -9.38
CA ALA A 52 -4.32 3.61 -10.21
C ALA A 52 -5.29 2.51 -9.75
N ALA A 53 -4.78 1.34 -9.37
CA ALA A 53 -5.60 0.24 -8.87
C ALA A 53 -6.26 0.57 -7.52
N LEU A 54 -5.57 1.28 -6.63
CA LEU A 54 -6.12 1.76 -5.36
C LEU A 54 -7.25 2.78 -5.58
N ALA A 55 -7.08 3.70 -6.52
CA ALA A 55 -8.09 4.72 -6.82
C ALA A 55 -9.40 4.12 -7.38
N GLY A 56 -9.32 3.00 -8.08
CA GLY A 56 -10.48 2.27 -8.62
C GLY A 56 -10.96 1.10 -7.75
N ALA A 57 -10.38 0.90 -6.55
CA ALA A 57 -10.69 -0.25 -5.72
C ALA A 57 -12.10 -0.16 -5.11
N GLY A 58 -12.73 -1.32 -4.94
CA GLY A 58 -14.02 -1.44 -4.27
C GLY A 58 -13.89 -1.39 -2.74
N ARG A 59 -14.75 -2.15 -2.05
CA ARG A 59 -14.77 -2.20 -0.59
C ARG A 59 -13.50 -2.80 0.04
N TRP A 60 -12.88 -3.77 -0.63
CA TRP A 60 -11.75 -4.50 -0.08
C TRP A 60 -10.45 -4.16 -0.83
N LEU A 61 -9.41 -3.86 -0.06
CA LEU A 61 -8.05 -3.65 -0.52
C LEU A 61 -7.23 -4.88 -0.15
N ARG A 62 -6.97 -5.77 -1.11
CA ARG A 62 -6.24 -7.02 -0.88
C ARG A 62 -4.84 -6.91 -1.48
N PHE A 63 -3.83 -6.94 -0.62
CA PHE A 63 -2.42 -6.95 -0.98
C PHE A 63 -1.87 -8.36 -0.82
N GLU A 64 -1.30 -8.90 -1.90
CA GLU A 64 -0.73 -10.26 -1.91
C GLU A 64 0.78 -10.19 -2.08
N PHE A 65 1.50 -10.79 -1.15
CA PHE A 65 2.95 -10.72 -1.09
C PHE A 65 3.61 -12.00 -1.62
N ARG A 66 4.91 -11.89 -1.92
CA ARG A 66 5.68 -12.96 -2.57
C ARG A 66 5.70 -14.27 -1.79
N HIS A 67 5.66 -14.23 -0.47
CA HIS A 67 5.78 -15.42 0.38
C HIS A 67 4.42 -15.99 0.82
N GLY A 68 3.32 -15.48 0.24
CA GLY A 68 1.97 -15.99 0.43
C GLY A 68 1.16 -15.21 1.47
N GLU A 69 1.74 -14.21 2.11
CA GLU A 69 1.04 -13.29 3.00
C GLU A 69 -0.01 -12.50 2.22
N VAL A 70 -1.15 -12.28 2.87
CA VAL A 70 -2.24 -11.50 2.32
C VAL A 70 -2.72 -10.52 3.38
N ILE A 71 -2.70 -9.23 3.04
CA ILE A 71 -3.28 -8.18 3.88
C ILE A 71 -4.57 -7.74 3.22
N VAL A 72 -5.67 -7.73 3.98
CA VAL A 72 -6.97 -7.28 3.51
C VAL A 72 -7.45 -6.14 4.38
N LEU A 73 -7.74 -4.99 3.77
CA LEU A 73 -8.27 -3.82 4.46
C LEU A 73 -9.65 -3.48 3.90
N ASP A 74 -10.55 -3.00 4.76
CA ASP A 74 -11.77 -2.32 4.32
C ASP A 74 -11.38 -0.89 3.88
N SER A 75 -11.74 -0.50 2.66
CA SER A 75 -11.30 0.74 2.04
C SER A 75 -11.86 1.98 2.74
N GLU A 76 -13.09 1.90 3.26
CA GLU A 76 -13.72 3.00 3.99
C GLU A 76 -13.05 3.19 5.36
N ALA A 77 -12.83 2.09 6.08
CA ALA A 77 -12.12 2.13 7.36
C ALA A 77 -10.68 2.62 7.22
N ALA A 78 -9.97 2.18 6.17
CA ALA A 78 -8.60 2.59 5.87
C ALA A 78 -8.52 4.10 5.55
N GLU A 79 -9.45 4.62 4.74
CA GLU A 79 -9.46 6.04 4.39
C GLU A 79 -9.79 6.94 5.59
N LYS A 80 -10.68 6.48 6.49
CA LYS A 80 -10.97 7.18 7.75
C LYS A 80 -9.72 7.27 8.63
N HIS A 81 -8.99 6.16 8.78
CA HIS A 81 -7.76 6.12 9.59
C HIS A 81 -6.58 6.86 8.96
N ARG A 82 -6.52 6.94 7.63
CA ARG A 82 -5.42 7.58 6.89
C ARG A 82 -5.12 8.99 7.40
N ARG A 83 -6.14 9.80 7.68
CA ARG A 83 -5.94 11.18 8.17
C ARG A 83 -5.23 11.21 9.53
N GLN A 84 -5.66 10.36 10.45
CA GLN A 84 -5.10 10.29 11.80
C GLN A 84 -3.65 9.79 11.76
N VAL A 85 -3.36 8.74 10.98
CA VAL A 85 -1.99 8.22 10.77
C VAL A 85 -1.09 9.30 10.19
N MET A 86 -1.54 10.03 9.17
CA MET A 86 -0.74 11.11 8.58
C MET A 86 -0.46 12.24 9.58
N GLU A 87 -1.43 12.59 10.43
CA GLU A 87 -1.26 13.63 11.45
C GLU A 87 -0.24 13.22 12.52
N VAL A 88 -0.38 12.02 13.09
CA VAL A 88 0.52 11.47 14.12
C VAL A 88 1.96 11.40 13.61
N HIS A 89 2.15 10.90 12.39
CA HIS A 89 3.48 10.72 11.78
C HIS A 89 3.99 11.94 11.01
N ARG A 90 3.26 13.06 11.06
CA ARG A 90 3.61 14.33 10.38
C ARG A 90 3.87 14.16 8.87
N ILE A 91 3.09 13.29 8.23
CA ILE A 91 3.16 13.03 6.79
C ILE A 91 2.31 14.08 6.06
N GLN A 92 2.96 14.88 5.22
CA GLN A 92 2.29 15.98 4.49
C GLN A 92 1.55 15.51 3.24
N HIS A 93 2.04 14.45 2.59
CA HIS A 93 1.49 13.93 1.34
C HIS A 93 1.38 12.41 1.39
N PRO A 94 0.23 11.82 1.02
CA PRO A 94 0.01 10.38 1.13
C PRO A 94 0.74 9.58 0.03
N MET A 95 1.17 10.25 -1.04
CA MET A 95 1.85 9.63 -2.15
C MET A 95 2.86 10.61 -2.75
N CYS A 96 4.07 10.11 -3.02
CA CYS A 96 5.08 10.84 -3.76
C CYS A 96 5.42 10.04 -5.01
N LEU A 97 4.73 10.34 -6.11
CA LEU A 97 5.10 9.86 -7.43
C LEU A 97 6.16 10.81 -8.00
N ARG A 98 7.21 10.30 -8.66
CA ARG A 98 8.12 11.17 -9.40
C ARG A 98 7.32 11.84 -10.53
N LYS A 99 7.79 12.99 -11.00
CA LYS A 99 7.16 13.70 -12.13
C LYS A 99 7.03 12.79 -13.36
N ASP A 100 7.99 11.90 -13.53
CA ASP A 100 8.03 10.91 -14.63
C ASP A 100 7.03 9.76 -14.40
N ASP A 101 6.60 9.51 -13.16
CA ASP A 101 5.58 8.50 -12.78
C ASP A 101 4.13 8.99 -13.01
N VAL A 102 3.93 10.22 -13.49
CA VAL A 102 2.59 10.79 -13.78
C VAL A 102 2.39 11.04 -15.28
N ALA A 103 3.46 11.24 -16.04
CA ALA A 103 3.38 11.47 -17.48
C ALA A 103 3.49 10.14 -18.27
N ALA A 104 2.37 9.66 -18.79
CA ALA A 104 2.24 8.85 -20.02
C ALA A 104 0.76 8.82 -20.44
#